data_AF-A0A7X8V336-F1
#
_entry.id   AF-A0A7X8V336-F1
#
_cell.length_a   1.000
_cell.length_b   1.000
_cell.length_c   1.000
_cell.angle_alpha   90.00
_cell.angle_beta   90.00
_cell.angle_gamma   90.00
#
_symmetry.space_group_name_H-M   'P 1'
#
loop_
_entity.id
_entity.type
_entity.pdbx_description
1 polymer ?
#
loop_
_entity_poly.entity_id
_entity_poly.type
_entity_poly.pdbx_seq_one_letter_code
_entity_poly.pdbx_strand_id
1 'polypeptide(L)'
;MLLLSLAGCFELKEIDDIDFTTVKSGEYLGEDSNSLVSVKVSVEVEQPLVKSIKILEHDCGRGKKAESIIDSVISKQSLKVDAVSGATLSSNVILKAIENALKKGIHQ
;
A
#
# COMPACT_ATOMS: atom_id res chain seq x y z
N MET A 1 -14.18 17.64 31.83
CA MET A 1 -13.83 16.21 31.92
C MET A 1 -12.78 15.95 30.86
N LEU A 2 -11.58 15.61 31.35
CA LEU A 2 -10.29 15.34 30.71
C LEU A 2 -10.10 15.51 29.19
N LEU A 3 -9.13 16.39 28.90
CA LEU A 3 -8.22 16.40 27.74
C LEU A 3 -7.76 15.00 27.29
N LEU A 4 -7.76 14.78 25.97
CA LEU A 4 -6.63 14.14 25.29
C LEU A 4 -6.56 14.64 23.85
N SER A 5 -5.71 15.65 23.69
CA SER A 5 -5.03 15.96 22.44
C SER A 5 -4.31 14.69 21.95
N LEU A 6 -4.91 14.00 20.97
CA LEU A 6 -4.16 13.24 19.99
C LEU A 6 -4.44 13.86 18.61
N ALA A 7 -3.98 15.10 18.44
CA ALA A 7 -3.37 15.44 17.15
C ALA A 7 -2.06 14.64 17.06
N GLY A 8 -2.17 13.32 16.93
CA GLY A 8 -1.16 12.58 16.20
C GLY A 8 -1.21 13.22 14.83
N CYS A 9 -0.20 14.03 14.51
CA CYS A 9 0.04 14.56 13.19
C CYS A 9 0.43 13.36 12.31
N PHE A 10 -0.54 12.49 12.08
CA PHE A 10 -0.45 11.35 11.22
C PHE A 10 -1.01 11.88 9.91
N GLU A 11 -0.13 12.27 9.00
CA GLU A 11 -0.52 12.61 7.64
C GLU A 11 -1.12 11.33 7.02
N LEU A 12 -2.44 11.21 7.09
CA LEU A 12 -3.19 10.23 6.31
C LEU A 12 -3.06 10.68 4.85
N LYS A 13 -1.99 10.24 4.19
CA LYS A 13 -1.91 10.29 2.74
C LYS A 13 -3.10 9.51 2.20
N GLU A 14 -4.02 10.21 1.57
CA GLU A 14 -5.13 9.58 0.87
C GLU A 14 -4.55 8.65 -0.19
N ILE A 15 -5.10 7.44 -0.25
CA ILE A 15 -4.75 6.42 -1.24
C ILE A 15 -5.78 6.55 -2.34
N ASP A 16 -5.32 6.90 -3.54
CA ASP A 16 -6.18 6.98 -4.71
C ASP A 16 -6.64 5.57 -5.08
N ASP A 17 -7.93 5.47 -5.41
CA ASP A 17 -8.47 4.24 -5.97
C ASP A 17 -8.03 4.15 -7.44
N ILE A 18 -7.10 3.27 -7.73
CA ILE A 18 -6.66 3.01 -9.09
C ILE A 18 -7.56 1.94 -9.69
N ASP A 19 -8.13 2.23 -10.85
CA ASP A 19 -8.84 1.23 -11.63
C ASP A 19 -7.82 0.28 -12.28
N PHE A 20 -7.76 -0.95 -11.78
CA PHE A 20 -6.81 -1.96 -12.24
C PHE A 20 -7.02 -2.35 -13.71
N THR A 21 -8.21 -2.10 -14.26
CA THR A 21 -8.49 -2.34 -15.70
C THR A 21 -7.67 -1.43 -16.61
N THR A 22 -7.26 -0.26 -16.12
CA THR A 22 -6.49 0.74 -16.88
C THR A 22 -4.98 0.47 -16.87
N VAL A 23 -4.53 -0.40 -15.96
CA VAL A 23 -3.12 -0.74 -15.75
C VAL A 23 -2.76 -1.88 -16.70
N LYS A 24 -1.75 -1.71 -17.57
CA LYS A 24 -1.33 -2.77 -18.50
C LYS A 24 -0.78 -3.99 -17.78
N SER A 25 -0.88 -5.16 -18.43
CA SER A 25 -0.24 -6.37 -17.93
C SER A 25 1.28 -6.19 -17.89
N GLY A 26 1.90 -6.49 -16.77
CA GLY A 26 3.33 -6.28 -16.56
C GLY A 26 3.71 -6.37 -15.10
N GLU A 27 5.01 -6.30 -14.84
CA GLU A 27 5.56 -6.21 -13.49
C GLU A 27 6.00 -4.78 -13.21
N TYR A 28 5.50 -4.20 -12.12
CA TYR A 28 5.75 -2.83 -11.73
C TYR A 28 6.35 -2.76 -10.33
N LEU A 29 7.46 -2.04 -10.23
CA LEU A 29 8.12 -1.80 -8.94
C LEU A 29 7.57 -0.52 -8.32
N GLY A 30 7.05 -0.66 -7.10
CA GLY A 30 6.60 0.43 -6.26
C GLY A 30 7.38 0.48 -4.97
N GLU A 31 7.64 1.69 -4.49
CA GLU A 31 8.28 1.91 -3.21
C GLU A 31 7.63 3.11 -2.53
N ASP A 32 7.59 3.06 -1.21
CA ASP A 32 7.22 4.21 -0.38
C ASP A 32 7.95 4.09 0.96
N SER A 33 8.24 5.23 1.56
CA SER A 33 8.93 5.28 2.85
C SER A 33 8.55 6.52 3.64
N ASN A 34 8.65 6.40 4.95
CA ASN A 34 8.51 7.48 5.90
C ASN A 34 9.67 7.42 6.92
N SER A 35 9.67 8.32 7.90
CA SER A 35 10.75 8.42 8.89
C SER A 35 10.97 7.18 9.78
N LEU A 36 10.04 6.22 9.78
CA LEU A 36 10.06 5.04 10.66
C LEU A 36 9.90 3.70 9.92
N VAL A 37 9.39 3.73 8.69
CA VAL A 37 8.96 2.55 7.92
C VAL A 37 9.30 2.75 6.46
N SER A 38 9.90 1.75 5.81
CA SER A 38 10.10 1.72 4.35
C SER A 38 9.55 0.42 3.76
N VAL A 39 9.06 0.48 2.53
CA VAL A 39 8.64 -0.71 1.79
C VAL A 39 8.97 -0.59 0.31
N LYS A 40 9.33 -1.73 -0.28
CA LYS A 40 9.46 -1.94 -1.71
C LYS A 40 8.66 -3.16 -2.10
N VAL A 41 7.79 -3.01 -3.09
CA VAL A 41 6.92 -4.06 -3.62
C VAL A 41 7.09 -4.21 -5.12
N SER A 42 6.95 -5.43 -5.60
CA SER A 42 6.78 -5.75 -7.01
C SER A 42 5.34 -6.20 -7.23
N VAL A 43 4.61 -5.47 -8.06
CA VAL A 43 3.21 -5.73 -8.39
C VAL A 43 3.15 -6.32 -9.79
N GLU A 44 2.69 -7.55 -9.90
CA GLU A 44 2.43 -8.23 -11.16
C GLU A 44 0.95 -8.08 -11.52
N VAL A 45 0.70 -7.38 -12.62
CA VAL A 45 -0.63 -7.15 -13.17
C VAL A 45 -0.82 -8.05 -14.38
N GLU A 46 -1.96 -8.73 -14.42
CA GLU A 46 -2.43 -9.50 -15.57
C GLU A 46 -3.83 -8.98 -15.90
N GLN A 47 -3.91 -8.02 -16.86
CA GLN A 47 -5.14 -7.29 -17.11
C GLN A 47 -6.35 -8.21 -17.24
N PRO A 48 -7.48 -7.86 -16.58
CA PRO A 48 -7.72 -6.63 -15.80
C PRO A 48 -7.40 -6.71 -14.30
N LEU A 49 -6.64 -7.72 -13.84
CA LEU A 49 -6.48 -8.06 -12.43
C LEU A 49 -5.03 -7.97 -11.94
N VAL A 50 -4.84 -7.70 -10.66
CA VAL A 50 -3.54 -7.87 -9.99
C VAL A 50 -3.37 -9.36 -9.67
N LYS A 51 -2.35 -9.97 -10.25
CA LYS A 51 -2.05 -11.40 -10.11
C LYS A 51 -1.28 -11.69 -8.85
N SER A 52 -0.22 -10.93 -8.60
CA SER A 52 0.64 -11.13 -7.43
C SER A 52 1.26 -9.83 -6.97
N ILE A 53 1.52 -9.72 -5.68
CA ILE A 53 2.26 -8.60 -5.09
C ILE A 53 3.33 -9.23 -4.19
N LYS A 54 4.59 -8.94 -4.49
CA LYS A 54 5.74 -9.44 -3.75
C LYS A 54 6.38 -8.29 -2.99
N ILE A 55 6.62 -8.48 -1.70
CA ILE A 55 7.44 -7.55 -0.92
C ILE A 55 8.90 -7.88 -1.20
N LEU A 56 9.63 -6.92 -1.77
CA LEU A 56 11.07 -7.02 -1.96
C LEU A 56 11.82 -6.53 -0.72
N GLU A 57 11.31 -5.49 -0.07
CA GLU A 57 11.89 -4.91 1.13
C GLU A 57 10.78 -4.38 2.02
N HIS A 58 10.87 -4.59 3.34
CA HIS A 58 9.93 -4.04 4.30
C HIS A 58 10.62 -3.84 5.64
N ASP A 59 10.90 -2.58 5.96
CA ASP A 59 11.35 -2.16 7.28
C ASP A 59 10.15 -1.53 8.00
N CYS A 60 9.69 -2.17 9.07
CA CYS A 60 8.60 -1.66 9.91
C CYS A 60 9.11 -0.93 11.16
N GLY A 61 10.42 -0.74 11.30
CA GLY A 61 11.06 -0.11 12.44
C GLY A 61 10.65 -0.76 13.76
N ARG A 62 9.94 0.01 14.60
CA ARG A 62 9.41 -0.44 15.91
C ARG A 62 7.96 -0.92 15.86
N GLY A 63 7.34 -0.88 14.68
CA GLY A 63 5.94 -1.24 14.46
C GLY A 63 5.72 -2.71 14.19
N LYS A 64 4.48 -3.05 13.80
CA LYS A 64 4.11 -4.38 13.33
C LYS A 64 4.13 -4.44 11.82
N LYS A 65 4.45 -5.62 11.28
CA LYS A 65 4.36 -5.91 9.86
C LYS A 65 2.89 -5.93 9.42
N ALA A 66 2.54 -5.19 8.37
CA ALA A 66 1.20 -5.16 7.79
C ALA A 66 1.11 -5.93 6.47
N GLU A 67 1.97 -6.94 6.27
CA GLU A 67 2.10 -7.69 5.01
C GLU A 67 0.79 -8.41 4.61
N SER A 68 -0.04 -8.78 5.59
CA SER A 68 -1.37 -9.37 5.37
C SER A 68 -2.34 -8.45 4.61
N ILE A 69 -2.05 -7.15 4.51
CA ILE A 69 -2.86 -6.22 3.73
C ILE A 69 -2.78 -6.54 2.23
N ILE A 70 -1.68 -7.16 1.78
CA ILE A 70 -1.49 -7.57 0.38
C ILE A 70 -2.54 -8.59 -0.03
N ASP A 71 -2.80 -9.60 0.82
CA ASP A 71 -3.83 -10.60 0.54
C ASP A 71 -5.21 -9.95 0.41
N SER A 72 -5.47 -8.92 1.22
CA SER A 72 -6.72 -8.15 1.14
C SER A 72 -6.82 -7.35 -0.17
N VAL A 73 -5.72 -6.75 -0.63
CA VAL A 73 -5.66 -6.02 -1.91
C VAL A 73 -5.87 -6.98 -3.08
N ILE A 74 -5.21 -8.14 -3.08
CA ILE A 74 -5.36 -9.16 -4.13
C ILE A 74 -6.78 -9.75 -4.11
N SER A 75 -7.34 -10.02 -2.93
CA SER A 75 -8.70 -10.58 -2.83
C SER A 75 -9.79 -9.58 -3.20
N LYS A 76 -9.66 -8.32 -2.81
CA LYS A 76 -10.65 -7.27 -3.09
C LYS A 76 -10.44 -6.62 -4.46
N GLN A 77 -9.25 -6.79 -5.06
CA GLN A 77 -8.82 -6.09 -6.27
C GLN A 77 -9.03 -4.57 -6.15
N SER A 78 -8.69 -4.02 -4.98
CA SER A 78 -8.81 -2.59 -4.69
C SER A 78 -7.80 -2.19 -3.61
N LEU A 79 -7.38 -0.93 -3.63
CA LEU A 79 -6.54 -0.32 -2.61
C LEU A 79 -7.35 0.18 -1.40
N LYS A 80 -8.70 0.22 -1.49
CA LYS A 80 -9.62 0.59 -0.40
C LYS A 80 -9.82 -0.58 0.57
N VAL A 81 -8.75 -0.95 1.24
CA VAL A 81 -8.76 -2.01 2.26
C VAL A 81 -8.47 -1.42 3.63
N ASP A 82 -9.01 -2.06 4.66
CA ASP A 82 -8.82 -1.63 6.04
C ASP A 82 -7.37 -1.81 6.48
N ALA A 83 -6.82 -0.80 7.15
CA ALA A 83 -5.50 -0.88 7.74
C ALA A 83 -5.48 -1.92 8.86
N VAL A 84 -4.34 -2.62 9.01
CA VAL A 84 -4.15 -3.60 10.07
C VAL A 84 -4.05 -2.90 11.42
N SER A 85 -4.84 -3.36 12.40
CA SER A 85 -4.91 -2.75 13.74
C SER A 85 -3.54 -2.80 14.45
N GLY A 86 -3.04 -1.63 14.85
CA GLY A 86 -1.71 -1.48 15.45
C GLY A 86 -0.55 -1.49 14.45
N ALA A 87 -0.84 -1.47 13.14
CA ALA A 87 0.14 -1.39 12.05
C ALA A 87 -0.28 -0.36 10.99
N THR A 88 -0.93 0.73 11.40
CA THR A 88 -1.49 1.74 10.49
C THR A 88 -0.43 2.38 9.59
N LEU A 89 0.77 2.70 10.12
CA LEU A 89 1.88 3.25 9.32
C LEU A 89 2.29 2.27 8.23
N SER A 90 2.60 1.04 8.61
CA SER A 90 3.02 -0.01 7.67
C SER A 90 1.94 -0.31 6.64
N SER A 91 0.66 -0.35 7.06
CA SER A 91 -0.48 -0.54 6.15
C SER A 91 -0.52 0.53 5.08
N ASN A 92 -0.43 1.81 5.47
CA ASN A 92 -0.51 2.93 4.54
C ASN A 92 0.70 2.98 3.59
N VAL A 93 1.91 2.73 4.10
CA VAL A 93 3.14 2.70 3.29
C VAL A 93 3.10 1.56 2.28
N ILE A 94 2.62 0.37 2.65
CA ILE A 94 2.40 -0.75 1.72
C ILE A 94 1.39 -0.36 0.64
N LEU A 95 0.22 0.17 1.02
CA LEU A 95 -0.80 0.56 0.06
C LEU A 95 -0.31 1.65 -0.90
N LYS A 96 0.46 2.62 -0.41
CA LYS A 96 1.02 3.68 -1.24
C LYS A 96 2.13 3.17 -2.17
N ALA A 97 2.94 2.22 -1.73
CA ALA A 97 3.91 1.57 -2.61
C ALA A 97 3.21 0.79 -3.73
N ILE A 98 2.12 0.07 -3.44
CA ILE A 98 1.31 -0.61 -4.45
C ILE A 98 0.69 0.41 -5.41
N GLU A 99 0.13 1.51 -4.90
CA GLU A 99 -0.40 2.61 -5.70
C GLU A 99 0.66 3.16 -6.67
N ASN A 100 1.87 3.43 -6.17
CA ASN A 100 3.00 3.92 -6.96
C ASN A 100 3.43 2.91 -8.03
N ALA A 101 3.37 1.61 -7.75
CA ALA A 101 3.64 0.57 -8.75
C ALA A 101 2.60 0.62 -9.87
N LEU A 102 1.31 0.59 -9.51
CA LEU A 102 0.20 0.57 -10.47
C LEU A 102 0.16 1.83 -11.33
N LYS A 103 0.47 3.01 -10.76
CA LYS A 103 0.58 4.29 -11.51
C LYS A 103 1.58 4.22 -12.67
N LYS A 104 2.63 3.39 -12.58
CA LYS A 104 3.60 3.19 -13.68
C LYS A 104 3.03 2.38 -14.85
N GLY A 105 1.97 1.60 -14.62
CA GLY A 105 1.31 0.80 -15.64
C GLY A 105 0.07 1.44 -16.26
N ILE A 106 -0.39 2.57 -15.73
CA ILE A 106 -1.49 3.36 -16.32
C ILE A 106 -1.00 3.99 -17.63
N HIS A 107 -1.70 3.73 -18.74
CA HIS A 107 -1.46 4.45 -19.99
C HIS A 107 -2.07 5.86 -19.88
N GLN A 108 -1.25 6.90 -19.98
CA GLN A 108 -1.72 8.27 -20.25
C GLN A 108 -2.14 8.41 -21.71
#